data_AF-A0AA36Y413-F1
#
_entry.id   AF-A0AA36Y413-F1
#
_cell.length_a   1.000
_cell.length_b   1.000
_cell.length_c   1.000
_cell.angle_alpha   90.00
_cell.angle_beta   90.00
_cell.angle_gamma   90.00
#
_symmetry.space_group_name_H-M   'P 1'
#
loop_
_entity.id
_entity.type
_entity.pdbx_description
1 polymer ?
#
loop_
_entity_poly.entity_id
_entity_poly.type
_entity_poly.pdbx_seq_one_letter_code
_entity_poly.pdbx_strand_id
1 'polypeptide(L)'
;MQQDMREQTEASREKAAEKKRHLWLRYLPKVILGLGVLAVYFSWHDYHRKPSQKELDIALTRYMRGKYAIYGDTLTPKGEGSVTYLASDIFYSTSNTYELAFTSEKFPKKEEKEEIVLDYDYEKNTLRDNYMSFVLRNQAEEKFREIFDRIYEPGTYELVMKVEAAPWRKLNPTAVETISQHLEHIPLSDISICVVRNSEMIEGDVRELLRMLKIEQYGVDGIIYYMDEEEYRNRNLKGNWMDEDPYSYKKYIIFAWEKNKSDFSIYTLREGK
;
A
#
# COMPACT_ATOMS: atom_id res chain seq x y z
N MET A 1 45.74 -71.19 32.58
CA MET A 1 46.56 -70.30 31.71
C MET A 1 45.79 -69.71 30.52
N GLN A 2 45.33 -70.46 29.52
CA GLN A 2 44.56 -69.85 28.40
C GLN A 2 43.17 -69.34 28.83
N GLN A 3 42.55 -69.98 29.83
CA GLN A 3 41.23 -69.59 30.37
C GLN A 3 41.34 -68.33 31.26
N ASP A 4 42.34 -68.28 32.15
CA ASP A 4 42.62 -67.08 32.97
C ASP A 4 42.94 -65.83 32.14
N MET A 5 43.70 -65.98 31.04
CA MET A 5 43.98 -64.85 30.16
C MET A 5 42.72 -64.33 29.48
N ARG A 6 41.79 -65.21 29.07
CA ARG A 6 40.52 -64.80 28.44
C ARG A 6 39.63 -64.07 29.43
N GLU A 7 39.47 -64.58 30.65
CA GLU A 7 38.72 -63.93 31.73
C GLU A 7 39.32 -62.57 32.13
N GLN A 8 40.66 -62.45 32.18
CA GLN A 8 41.32 -61.17 32.43
C GLN A 8 41.09 -60.17 31.28
N THR A 9 41.12 -60.60 30.01
CA THR A 9 40.78 -59.73 28.88
C THR A 9 39.31 -59.33 28.86
N GLU A 10 38.37 -60.22 29.19
CA GLU A 10 36.94 -59.92 29.25
C GLU A 10 36.63 -58.96 30.40
N ALA A 11 37.18 -59.19 31.60
CA ALA A 11 37.05 -58.28 32.73
C ALA A 11 37.67 -56.90 32.45
N SER A 12 38.77 -56.84 31.69
CA SER A 12 39.37 -55.57 31.27
C SER A 12 38.50 -54.82 30.25
N ARG A 13 37.82 -55.54 29.34
CA ARG A 13 36.90 -54.98 28.37
C ARG A 13 35.60 -54.49 29.03
N GLU A 14 35.06 -55.23 29.99
CA GLU A 14 33.91 -54.81 30.78
C GLU A 14 34.22 -53.56 31.59
N LYS A 15 35.37 -53.52 32.29
CA LYS A 15 35.82 -52.30 33.01
C LYS A 15 36.04 -51.11 32.08
N ALA A 16 36.56 -51.33 30.88
CA ALA A 16 36.73 -50.27 29.89
C ALA A 16 35.37 -49.77 29.34
N ALA A 17 34.42 -50.68 29.12
CA ALA A 17 33.06 -50.36 28.70
C ALA A 17 32.29 -49.62 29.81
N GLU A 18 32.43 -50.03 31.07
CA GLU A 18 31.85 -49.38 32.23
C GLU A 18 32.43 -47.97 32.45
N LYS A 19 33.75 -47.82 32.31
CA LYS A 19 34.42 -46.50 32.37
C LYS A 19 33.97 -45.58 31.24
N LYS A 20 33.83 -46.10 30.01
CA LYS A 20 33.27 -45.34 28.88
C LYS A 20 31.82 -44.94 29.14
N ARG A 21 30.99 -45.85 29.67
CA ARG A 21 29.58 -45.58 30.03
C ARG A 21 29.48 -44.53 31.13
N HIS A 22 30.35 -44.58 32.14
CA HIS A 22 30.42 -43.59 33.21
C HIS A 22 30.91 -42.21 32.72
N LEU A 23 31.85 -42.18 31.77
CA LEU A 23 32.21 -40.92 31.10
C LEU A 23 31.03 -40.37 30.30
N TRP A 24 30.34 -41.19 29.50
CA TRP A 24 29.16 -40.76 28.76
C TRP A 24 28.06 -40.23 29.69
N LEU A 25 27.75 -40.92 30.79
CA LEU A 25 26.79 -40.45 31.80
C LEU A 25 27.19 -39.12 32.45
N ARG A 26 28.49 -38.83 32.58
CA ARG A 26 28.99 -37.60 33.20
C ARG A 26 29.04 -36.42 32.23
N TYR A 27 29.37 -36.67 30.96
CA TYR A 27 29.59 -35.63 29.96
C TYR A 27 28.37 -35.37 29.08
N LEU A 28 27.53 -36.38 28.81
CA LEU A 28 26.33 -36.24 27.98
C LEU A 28 25.34 -35.18 28.53
N PRO A 29 25.04 -35.12 29.84
CA PRO A 29 24.18 -34.07 30.38
C PRO A 29 24.78 -32.67 30.19
N LYS A 30 26.10 -32.52 30.31
CA LYS A 30 26.79 -31.22 30.12
C LYS A 30 26.77 -30.76 28.67
N VAL A 31 26.90 -31.70 27.73
CA VAL A 31 26.79 -31.42 26.28
C VAL A 31 25.36 -31.01 25.93
N ILE A 32 24.36 -31.75 26.42
CA ILE A 32 22.94 -31.41 26.21
C ILE A 32 22.63 -30.03 26.80
N LEU A 33 23.12 -29.75 28.00
CA LEU A 33 22.89 -28.46 28.67
C LEU A 33 23.59 -27.32 27.94
N GLY A 34 24.81 -27.53 27.44
CA GLY A 34 25.51 -26.55 26.59
C GLY A 34 24.79 -26.27 25.27
N LEU A 35 24.29 -27.30 24.59
CA LEU A 35 23.47 -27.15 23.38
C LEU A 35 22.13 -26.46 23.68
N GLY A 36 21.51 -26.75 24.82
CA GLY A 36 20.30 -26.07 25.28
C GLY A 36 20.53 -24.58 25.52
N VAL A 37 21.62 -24.20 26.18
CA VAL A 37 21.99 -22.79 26.40
C VAL A 37 22.27 -22.08 25.07
N LEU A 38 22.97 -22.74 24.13
CA LEU A 38 23.19 -22.20 22.79
C LEU A 38 21.87 -22.01 22.04
N ALA A 39 20.96 -22.99 22.08
CA ALA A 39 19.66 -22.89 21.44
C ALA A 39 18.82 -21.75 22.03
N VAL A 40 18.82 -21.58 23.36
CA VAL A 40 18.17 -20.45 24.04
C VAL A 40 18.82 -19.12 23.65
N TYR A 41 20.14 -19.05 23.59
CA TYR A 41 20.87 -17.84 23.20
C TYR A 41 20.58 -17.44 21.75
N PHE A 42 20.62 -18.39 20.81
CA PHE A 42 20.28 -18.13 19.41
C PHE A 42 18.80 -17.78 19.24
N SER A 43 17.89 -18.46 19.95
CA SER A 43 16.45 -18.14 19.91
C SER A 43 16.17 -16.74 20.48
N TRP A 44 16.85 -16.35 21.56
CA TRP A 44 16.77 -15.03 22.15
C TRP A 44 17.37 -13.95 21.24
N HIS A 45 18.53 -14.23 20.63
CA HIS A 45 19.19 -13.32 19.71
C HIS A 45 18.35 -13.10 18.44
N ASP A 46 17.81 -14.18 17.85
CA ASP A 46 16.94 -14.10 16.68
C ASP A 46 15.61 -13.40 17.00
N TYR A 47 15.04 -13.60 18.20
CA TYR A 47 13.84 -12.90 18.64
C TYR A 47 14.05 -11.38 18.75
N HIS A 48 15.27 -10.93 19.10
CA HIS A 48 15.61 -9.52 19.24
C HIS A 48 16.30 -8.92 18.01
N ARG A 49 16.53 -9.70 16.95
CA ARG A 49 17.16 -9.21 15.73
C ARG A 49 16.11 -8.48 14.89
N LYS A 50 16.41 -7.24 14.47
CA LYS A 50 15.62 -6.58 13.43
C LYS A 50 15.77 -7.38 12.12
N PRO A 51 14.67 -7.67 11.40
CA PRO A 51 14.76 -8.28 10.08
C PRO A 51 15.68 -7.45 9.17
N SER A 52 16.49 -8.12 8.36
CA SER A 52 17.27 -7.45 7.32
C SER A 52 16.35 -6.94 6.21
N GLN A 53 16.78 -5.90 5.49
CA GLN A 53 16.06 -5.34 4.34
C GLN A 53 15.65 -6.43 3.33
N LYS A 54 16.57 -7.35 3.00
CA LYS A 54 16.31 -8.48 2.11
C LYS A 54 15.26 -9.45 2.66
N GLU A 55 15.27 -9.74 3.96
CA GLU A 55 14.25 -10.60 4.57
C GLU A 55 12.87 -9.95 4.54
N LEU A 56 12.82 -8.64 4.74
CA LEU A 56 11.59 -7.86 4.64
C LEU A 56 11.07 -7.83 3.22
N ASP A 57 11.91 -7.54 2.23
CA ASP A 57 11.51 -7.55 0.83
C ASP A 57 10.89 -8.88 0.43
N ILE A 58 11.51 -10.00 0.82
CA ILE A 58 11.00 -11.34 0.54
C ILE A 58 9.66 -11.58 1.27
N ALA A 59 9.58 -11.25 2.56
CA ALA A 59 8.39 -11.49 3.36
C ALA A 59 7.20 -10.63 2.90
N LEU A 60 7.42 -9.34 2.67
CA LEU A 60 6.42 -8.37 2.23
C LEU A 60 5.96 -8.63 0.79
N THR A 61 6.87 -9.00 -0.11
CA THR A 61 6.51 -9.46 -1.45
C THR A 61 5.62 -10.70 -1.40
N ARG A 62 5.97 -11.69 -0.56
CA ARG A 62 5.17 -12.90 -0.38
C ARG A 62 3.80 -12.56 0.22
N TYR A 63 3.75 -11.62 1.15
CA TYR A 63 2.50 -11.13 1.73
C TYR A 63 1.59 -10.53 0.66
N MET A 64 2.06 -9.57 -0.15
CA MET A 64 1.24 -8.93 -1.19
C MET A 64 0.73 -9.95 -2.22
N ARG A 65 1.63 -10.81 -2.73
CA ARG A 65 1.26 -11.86 -3.68
C ARG A 65 0.25 -12.85 -3.10
N GLY A 66 0.40 -13.20 -1.81
CA GLY A 66 -0.53 -14.10 -1.12
C GLY A 66 -1.89 -13.46 -0.87
N LYS A 67 -1.90 -12.24 -0.34
CA LYS A 67 -3.13 -11.48 -0.03
C LYS A 67 -3.98 -11.28 -1.28
N TYR A 68 -3.38 -10.92 -2.41
CA TYR A 68 -4.09 -10.54 -3.63
C TYR A 68 -4.07 -11.61 -4.73
N ALA A 69 -3.69 -12.86 -4.40
CA ALA A 69 -3.63 -13.97 -5.35
C ALA A 69 -4.93 -14.18 -6.14
N ILE A 70 -6.09 -13.90 -5.53
CA ILE A 70 -7.41 -14.08 -6.15
C ILE A 70 -7.61 -13.23 -7.40
N TYR A 71 -6.86 -12.14 -7.55
CA TYR A 71 -6.96 -11.26 -8.70
C TYR A 71 -6.13 -11.75 -9.89
N GLY A 72 -5.30 -12.79 -9.72
CA GLY A 72 -4.45 -13.32 -10.79
C GLY A 72 -3.47 -12.29 -11.34
N ASP A 73 -3.03 -11.34 -10.50
CA ASP A 73 -2.07 -10.31 -10.86
C ASP A 73 -0.65 -10.73 -10.46
N THR A 74 0.33 -10.30 -11.26
CA THR A 74 1.76 -10.49 -10.98
C THR A 74 2.33 -9.22 -10.36
N LEU A 75 2.42 -9.19 -9.02
CA LEU A 75 3.06 -8.09 -8.32
C LEU A 75 4.57 -8.29 -8.25
N THR A 76 5.33 -7.37 -8.84
CA THR A 76 6.81 -7.41 -8.88
C THR A 76 7.40 -6.19 -8.18
N PRO A 77 8.28 -6.37 -7.18
CA PRO A 77 8.97 -5.24 -6.54
C PRO A 77 9.73 -4.39 -7.55
N LYS A 78 9.61 -3.07 -7.45
CA LYS A 78 10.34 -2.12 -8.33
C LYS A 78 11.80 -1.92 -7.95
N GLY A 79 12.20 -2.43 -6.79
CA GLY A 79 13.53 -2.32 -6.24
C GLY A 79 13.57 -2.92 -4.83
N GLU A 80 14.64 -2.61 -4.10
CA GLU A 80 14.70 -2.87 -2.67
C GLU A 80 13.77 -1.89 -1.94
N GLY A 81 13.07 -2.37 -0.92
CA GLY A 81 12.27 -1.48 -0.08
C GLY A 81 13.16 -0.52 0.71
N SER A 82 12.60 0.55 1.25
CA SER A 82 13.36 1.57 1.95
C SER A 82 12.67 2.03 3.22
N VAL A 83 13.46 2.49 4.18
CA VAL A 83 12.91 3.10 5.40
C VAL A 83 12.50 4.52 5.07
N THR A 84 11.27 4.91 5.40
CA THR A 84 10.77 6.27 5.14
C THR A 84 11.45 7.27 6.07
N TYR A 85 11.98 8.37 5.55
CA TYR A 85 12.56 9.45 6.36
C TYR A 85 11.63 10.66 6.38
N LEU A 86 11.37 11.22 7.56
CA LEU A 86 10.72 12.53 7.68
C LEU A 86 11.74 13.64 7.36
N ALA A 87 11.28 14.80 6.91
CA ALA A 87 12.15 15.95 6.67
C ALA A 87 12.93 16.42 7.91
N SER A 88 12.45 16.06 9.10
CA SER A 88 13.11 16.28 10.40
C SER A 88 14.21 15.27 10.74
N ASP A 89 14.34 14.18 9.97
CA ASP A 89 15.25 13.08 10.26
C ASP A 89 16.64 13.38 9.71
N ILE A 90 17.52 13.89 10.58
CA ILE A 90 18.88 14.29 10.18
C ILE A 90 19.84 13.07 10.18
N PHE A 91 19.64 12.10 11.08
CA PHE A 91 20.57 10.98 11.26
C PHE A 91 19.88 9.60 11.33
N TYR A 92 18.64 9.53 11.79
CA TYR A 92 17.90 8.27 11.95
C TYR A 92 16.44 8.49 11.60
N SER A 93 15.82 7.52 10.91
CA SER A 93 14.39 7.57 10.61
C SER A 93 13.56 7.52 11.89
N THR A 94 12.67 8.49 12.06
CA THR A 94 11.67 8.50 13.14
C THR A 94 10.33 7.93 12.69
N SER A 95 10.15 7.64 11.40
CA SER A 95 8.89 7.11 10.86
C SER A 95 8.61 5.68 11.32
N ASN A 96 9.66 4.90 11.57
CA ASN A 96 9.60 3.45 11.78
C ASN A 96 8.82 2.68 10.71
N THR A 97 8.70 3.26 9.51
CA THR A 97 7.99 2.67 8.38
C THR A 97 8.99 2.17 7.35
N TYR A 98 8.77 0.95 6.89
CA TYR A 98 9.42 0.37 5.73
C TYR A 98 8.44 0.33 4.57
N GLU A 99 8.83 0.92 3.45
CA GLU A 99 8.01 1.03 2.26
C GLU A 99 8.56 0.12 1.16
N LEU A 100 7.67 -0.64 0.52
CA LEU A 100 8.01 -1.46 -0.64
C LEU A 100 7.04 -1.19 -1.79
N ALA A 101 7.59 -0.75 -2.92
CA ALA A 101 6.85 -0.44 -4.13
C ALA A 101 6.77 -1.63 -5.10
N PHE A 102 5.64 -1.74 -5.81
CA PHE A 102 5.33 -2.82 -6.74
C PHE A 102 4.89 -2.29 -8.11
N THR A 103 5.18 -3.10 -9.13
CA THR A 103 4.56 -3.02 -10.44
C THR A 103 3.52 -4.12 -10.56
N SER A 104 2.36 -3.78 -11.11
CA SER A 104 1.29 -4.71 -11.47
C SER A 104 1.28 -4.93 -12.98
N GLU A 105 1.13 -6.18 -13.41
CA GLU A 105 0.94 -6.52 -14.83
C GLU A 105 -0.52 -6.32 -15.26
N LYS A 106 -1.47 -6.55 -14.35
CA LYS A 106 -2.90 -6.51 -14.64
C LYS A 106 -3.50 -5.11 -14.52
N PHE A 107 -3.01 -4.31 -13.57
CA PHE A 107 -3.50 -2.98 -13.28
C PHE A 107 -2.38 -1.95 -13.51
N PRO A 108 -2.14 -1.57 -14.77
CA PRO A 108 -1.09 -0.62 -15.10
C PRO A 108 -1.38 0.75 -14.52
N LYS A 109 -0.31 1.49 -14.21
CA LYS A 109 -0.42 2.91 -13.84
C LYS A 109 -0.95 3.73 -15.02
N LYS A 110 -1.84 4.69 -14.75
CA LYS A 110 -2.30 5.69 -15.72
C LYS A 110 -1.41 6.94 -15.72
N GLU A 111 -0.81 7.26 -14.58
CA GLU A 111 0.13 8.39 -14.44
C GLU A 111 1.51 7.92 -13.98
N GLU A 112 2.55 8.72 -14.25
CA GLU A 112 3.91 8.36 -13.85
C GLU A 112 4.06 8.14 -12.35
N LYS A 113 3.39 9.00 -11.56
CA LYS A 113 3.43 9.06 -10.09
C LYS A 113 2.63 7.97 -9.39
N GLU A 114 1.77 7.25 -10.12
CA GLU A 114 0.97 6.18 -9.53
C GLU A 114 1.84 4.95 -9.24
N GLU A 115 1.78 4.50 -8.00
CA GLU A 115 2.57 3.40 -7.51
C GLU A 115 1.78 2.53 -6.53
N ILE A 116 1.92 1.21 -6.66
CA ILE A 116 1.38 0.27 -5.66
C ILE A 116 2.42 0.17 -4.57
N VAL A 117 2.04 0.51 -3.34
CA VAL A 117 2.94 0.61 -2.19
C VAL A 117 2.42 -0.24 -1.04
N LEU A 118 3.33 -0.89 -0.32
CA LEU A 118 3.09 -1.54 0.97
C LEU A 118 3.97 -0.89 2.04
N ASP A 119 3.33 -0.33 3.04
CA ASP A 119 3.94 0.23 4.24
C ASP A 119 3.91 -0.81 5.37
N TYR A 120 5.06 -1.05 5.99
CA TYR A 120 5.20 -1.82 7.21
C TYR A 120 5.73 -0.94 8.35
N ASP A 121 4.89 -0.66 9.35
CA ASP A 121 5.30 0.05 10.57
C ASP A 121 5.83 -0.97 11.59
N TYR A 122 7.14 -0.93 11.88
CA TYR A 122 7.79 -1.89 12.78
C TYR A 122 7.32 -1.78 14.23
N GLU A 123 7.05 -0.56 14.70
CA GLU A 123 6.68 -0.34 16.10
C GLU A 123 5.24 -0.75 16.36
N LYS A 124 4.34 -0.43 15.43
CA LYS A 124 2.92 -0.79 15.54
C LYS A 124 2.61 -2.19 15.01
N ASN A 125 3.56 -2.79 14.30
CA ASN A 125 3.40 -4.05 13.59
C ASN A 125 2.18 -4.05 12.66
N THR A 126 2.02 -2.98 11.87
CA THR A 126 0.89 -2.80 10.96
C THR A 126 1.35 -2.79 9.50
N LEU A 127 0.58 -3.44 8.63
CA LEU A 127 0.78 -3.47 7.18
C LEU A 127 -0.35 -2.70 6.49
N ARG A 128 0.00 -1.80 5.58
CA ARG A 128 -0.97 -1.01 4.80
C ARG A 128 -0.56 -0.93 3.35
N ASP A 129 -1.53 -1.09 2.47
CA ASP A 129 -1.29 -0.99 1.04
C ASP A 129 -2.41 -0.21 0.35
N ASN A 130 -2.16 0.19 -0.90
CA ASN A 130 -3.12 0.89 -1.76
C ASN A 130 -3.57 0.03 -2.96
N TYR A 131 -3.30 -1.29 -2.97
CA TYR A 131 -3.53 -2.13 -4.14
C TYR A 131 -5.02 -2.16 -4.54
N MET A 132 -5.93 -2.17 -3.56
CA MET A 132 -7.37 -2.16 -3.84
C MET A 132 -7.84 -0.91 -4.59
N SER A 133 -7.15 0.22 -4.43
CA SER A 133 -7.44 1.44 -5.19
C SER A 133 -7.17 1.25 -6.69
N PHE A 134 -6.19 0.41 -7.07
CA PHE A 134 -5.95 0.05 -8.47
C PHE A 134 -7.01 -0.93 -9.00
N VAL A 135 -7.36 -1.94 -8.21
CA VAL A 135 -8.36 -2.95 -8.57
C VAL A 135 -9.74 -2.32 -8.80
N LEU A 136 -10.14 -1.41 -7.89
CA LEU A 136 -11.48 -0.84 -7.86
C LEU A 136 -11.60 0.47 -8.64
N ARG A 137 -10.49 0.99 -9.21
CA ARG A 137 -10.45 2.29 -9.89
C ARG A 137 -11.59 2.51 -10.88
N ASN A 138 -11.81 1.57 -11.80
CA ASN A 138 -12.85 1.73 -12.82
C ASN A 138 -14.26 1.69 -12.22
N GLN A 139 -14.47 0.92 -11.15
CA GLN A 139 -15.77 0.88 -10.45
C GLN A 139 -16.01 2.17 -9.67
N ALA A 140 -14.96 2.73 -9.07
CA ALA A 140 -15.02 4.00 -8.38
C ALA A 140 -15.25 5.16 -9.36
N GLU A 141 -14.53 5.18 -10.49
CA GLU A 141 -14.73 6.16 -11.56
C GLU A 141 -16.18 6.12 -12.09
N GLU A 142 -16.76 4.93 -12.28
CA GLU A 142 -18.17 4.79 -12.67
C GLU A 142 -19.14 5.34 -11.61
N LYS A 143 -18.86 5.12 -10.33
CA LYS A 143 -19.67 5.67 -9.23
C LYS A 143 -19.65 7.19 -9.18
N PHE A 144 -18.52 7.81 -9.51
CA PHE A 144 -18.45 9.27 -9.68
C PHE A 144 -19.11 9.71 -10.99
N ARG A 145 -18.97 8.95 -12.08
CA ARG A 145 -19.63 9.23 -13.37
C ARG A 145 -21.14 9.31 -13.21
N GLU A 146 -21.75 8.42 -12.43
CA GLU A 146 -23.18 8.46 -12.06
C GLU A 146 -23.62 9.79 -11.39
N ILE A 147 -22.70 10.47 -10.68
CA ILE A 147 -22.94 11.80 -10.10
C ILE A 147 -22.84 12.86 -11.18
N PHE A 148 -21.77 12.85 -11.99
CA PHE A 148 -21.53 13.87 -13.01
C PHE A 148 -22.52 13.82 -14.16
N ASP A 149 -23.04 12.65 -14.53
CA ASP A 149 -24.11 12.49 -15.54
C ASP A 149 -25.42 13.17 -15.14
N ARG A 150 -25.60 13.53 -13.86
CA ARG A 150 -26.76 14.31 -13.39
C ARG A 150 -26.56 15.82 -13.51
N ILE A 151 -25.31 16.26 -13.68
CA ILE A 151 -24.92 17.67 -13.70
C ILE A 151 -24.61 18.11 -15.14
N TYR A 152 -23.95 17.22 -15.89
CA TYR A 152 -23.46 17.47 -17.23
C TYR A 152 -24.06 16.47 -18.23
N GLU A 153 -24.26 16.93 -19.46
CA GLU A 153 -24.78 16.06 -20.52
C GLU A 153 -23.71 15.06 -20.96
N PRO A 154 -24.05 13.80 -21.25
CA PRO A 154 -23.10 12.81 -21.75
C PRO A 154 -22.34 13.31 -22.98
N GLY A 155 -21.01 13.18 -22.96
CA GLY A 155 -20.12 13.66 -24.03
C GLY A 155 -19.73 15.13 -23.95
N THR A 156 -20.24 15.88 -22.97
CA THR A 156 -19.80 17.26 -22.69
C THR A 156 -18.72 17.35 -21.62
N TYR A 157 -18.33 16.21 -21.03
CA TYR A 157 -17.29 16.15 -20.02
C TYR A 157 -16.49 14.84 -20.13
N GLU A 158 -15.29 14.84 -19.55
CA GLU A 158 -14.50 13.64 -19.27
C GLU A 158 -14.10 13.68 -17.80
N LEU A 159 -14.32 12.55 -17.12
CA LEU A 159 -13.93 12.33 -15.73
C LEU A 159 -12.76 11.34 -15.72
N VAL A 160 -11.74 11.64 -14.93
CA VAL A 160 -10.67 10.72 -14.63
C VAL A 160 -10.46 10.63 -13.13
N MET A 161 -10.40 9.40 -12.62
CA MET A 161 -10.05 9.14 -11.23
C MET A 161 -8.58 8.76 -11.11
N LYS A 162 -7.89 9.42 -10.18
CA LYS A 162 -6.50 9.12 -9.83
C LYS A 162 -6.46 8.16 -8.67
N VAL A 163 -5.41 7.34 -8.64
CA VAL A 163 -5.16 6.46 -7.49
C VAL A 163 -4.13 7.10 -6.58
N GLU A 164 -4.45 7.08 -5.29
CA GLU A 164 -3.57 7.53 -4.21
C GLU A 164 -2.18 6.92 -4.32
N ALA A 165 -1.16 7.78 -4.30
CA ALA A 165 0.24 7.37 -4.36
C ALA A 165 0.73 6.68 -3.07
N ALA A 166 -0.04 6.76 -1.97
CA ALA A 166 0.30 6.17 -0.70
C ALA A 166 -0.92 5.52 0.00
N PRO A 167 -0.70 4.52 0.87
CA PRO A 167 -1.77 3.93 1.66
C PRO A 167 -2.40 4.92 2.65
N TRP A 168 -3.73 4.93 2.75
CA TRP A 168 -4.42 5.73 3.76
C TRP A 168 -4.12 5.21 5.17
N ARG A 169 -3.67 6.11 6.06
CA ARG A 169 -3.25 5.75 7.45
C ARG A 169 -4.31 5.03 8.29
N LYS A 170 -5.59 5.15 7.95
CA LYS A 170 -6.70 4.50 8.69
C LYS A 170 -7.33 3.34 7.93
N LEU A 171 -6.86 3.07 6.71
CA LEU A 171 -7.40 2.04 5.83
C LEU A 171 -6.54 0.77 5.92
N ASN A 172 -7.20 -0.35 6.17
CA ASN A 172 -6.60 -1.68 6.04
C ASN A 172 -7.45 -2.46 5.02
N PRO A 173 -7.16 -2.33 3.73
CA PRO A 173 -8.01 -2.93 2.71
C PRO A 173 -7.93 -4.46 2.78
N THR A 174 -9.08 -5.10 2.57
CA THR A 174 -9.14 -6.57 2.47
C THR A 174 -9.11 -6.98 1.00
N ALA A 175 -8.65 -8.20 0.72
CA ALA A 175 -8.60 -8.71 -0.65
C ALA A 175 -9.99 -8.99 -1.26
N VAL A 176 -11.08 -8.79 -0.53
CA VAL A 176 -12.46 -9.01 -1.01
C VAL A 176 -13.32 -7.78 -0.78
N GLU A 177 -12.69 -6.62 -0.59
CA GLU A 177 -13.38 -5.36 -0.38
C GLU A 177 -14.23 -4.99 -1.60
N THR A 178 -15.48 -4.60 -1.34
CA THR A 178 -16.40 -4.12 -2.37
C THR A 178 -16.19 -2.64 -2.65
N ILE A 179 -16.65 -2.15 -3.80
CA ILE A 179 -16.55 -0.72 -4.13
C ILE A 179 -17.22 0.18 -3.08
N SER A 180 -18.39 -0.21 -2.55
CA SER A 180 -19.09 0.58 -1.53
C SER A 180 -18.28 0.69 -0.24
N GLN A 181 -17.69 -0.43 0.22
CA GLN A 181 -16.81 -0.43 1.40
C GLN A 181 -15.54 0.39 1.16
N HIS A 182 -14.93 0.24 -0.02
CA HIS A 182 -13.74 0.98 -0.39
C HIS A 182 -14.00 2.48 -0.38
N LEU A 183 -15.05 2.93 -1.07
CA LEU A 183 -15.46 4.33 -1.07
C LEU A 183 -15.77 4.77 0.36
N GLU A 184 -16.51 4.01 1.16
CA GLU A 184 -16.82 4.34 2.57
C GLU A 184 -15.57 4.60 3.41
N HIS A 185 -14.55 3.74 3.31
CA HIS A 185 -13.36 3.83 4.14
C HIS A 185 -12.36 4.91 3.71
N ILE A 186 -12.31 5.28 2.43
CA ILE A 186 -11.43 6.37 1.98
C ILE A 186 -12.06 7.73 2.32
N PRO A 187 -11.29 8.66 2.92
CA PRO A 187 -11.81 9.97 3.28
C PRO A 187 -12.05 10.85 2.05
N LEU A 188 -11.19 10.70 1.03
CA LEU A 188 -11.16 11.49 -0.19
C LEU A 188 -10.82 10.58 -1.37
N SER A 189 -11.39 10.89 -2.53
CA SER A 189 -11.02 10.37 -3.84
C SER A 189 -10.47 11.50 -4.68
N ASP A 190 -9.29 11.31 -5.27
CA ASP A 190 -8.71 12.27 -6.21
C ASP A 190 -9.38 12.14 -7.60
N ILE A 191 -10.05 13.20 -8.02
CA ILE A 191 -10.73 13.24 -9.33
C ILE A 191 -10.39 14.50 -10.12
N SER A 192 -10.30 14.34 -11.44
CA SER A 192 -10.12 15.44 -12.37
C SER A 192 -11.20 15.39 -13.44
N ILE A 193 -11.83 16.54 -13.71
CA ILE A 193 -12.92 16.68 -14.67
C ILE A 193 -12.60 17.79 -15.66
N CYS A 194 -12.74 17.55 -16.96
CA CYS A 194 -12.84 18.61 -17.94
C CYS A 194 -14.27 18.67 -18.49
N VAL A 195 -14.85 19.87 -18.61
CA VAL A 195 -16.23 20.07 -19.04
C VAL A 195 -16.35 21.22 -20.05
N VAL A 196 -17.12 21.00 -21.11
CA VAL A 196 -17.50 22.02 -22.10
C VAL A 196 -18.70 22.78 -21.57
N ARG A 197 -18.46 23.93 -20.93
CA ARG A 197 -19.54 24.68 -20.29
C ARG A 197 -19.17 26.14 -20.04
N ASN A 198 -20.17 27.00 -20.11
CA ASN A 198 -20.01 28.41 -19.79
C ASN A 198 -19.71 28.58 -18.29
N SER A 199 -18.78 29.47 -17.95
CA SER A 199 -18.38 29.77 -16.57
C SER A 199 -19.50 30.33 -15.71
N GLU A 200 -20.52 30.94 -16.30
CA GLU A 200 -21.69 31.41 -15.55
C GLU A 200 -22.46 30.28 -14.84
N MET A 201 -22.30 29.03 -15.30
CA MET A 201 -22.96 27.86 -14.71
C MET A 201 -22.21 27.29 -13.50
N ILE A 202 -20.96 27.73 -13.27
CA ILE A 202 -20.05 27.21 -12.23
C ILE A 202 -20.73 27.12 -10.86
N GLU A 203 -21.38 28.20 -10.42
CA GLU A 203 -21.95 28.24 -9.07
C GLU A 203 -23.08 27.20 -8.90
N GLY A 204 -23.91 27.04 -9.93
CA GLY A 204 -24.98 26.05 -9.97
C GLY A 204 -24.43 24.63 -10.00
N ASP A 205 -23.42 24.38 -10.83
CA ASP A 205 -22.80 23.06 -10.99
C ASP A 205 -22.12 22.62 -9.69
N VAL A 206 -21.36 23.50 -9.04
CA VAL A 206 -20.71 23.23 -7.75
C VAL A 206 -21.73 22.96 -6.64
N ARG A 207 -22.82 23.73 -6.60
CA ARG A 207 -23.88 23.53 -5.61
C ARG A 207 -24.55 22.17 -5.76
N GLU A 208 -24.83 21.78 -7.00
CA GLU A 208 -25.44 20.49 -7.32
C GLU A 208 -24.48 19.33 -7.06
N LEU A 209 -23.21 19.47 -7.42
CA LEU A 209 -22.15 18.52 -7.10
C LEU A 209 -22.05 18.28 -5.59
N LEU A 210 -21.98 19.35 -4.79
CA LEU A 210 -21.95 19.22 -3.33
C LEU A 210 -23.19 18.53 -2.78
N ARG A 211 -24.37 18.81 -3.32
CA ARG A 211 -25.61 18.13 -2.93
C ARG A 211 -25.52 16.63 -3.20
N MET A 212 -25.06 16.24 -4.39
CA MET A 212 -24.92 14.85 -4.79
C MET A 212 -23.86 14.09 -3.98
N LEU A 213 -22.68 14.68 -3.77
CA LEU A 213 -21.61 14.09 -2.94
C LEU A 213 -22.08 13.83 -1.51
N LYS A 214 -22.89 14.73 -0.93
CA LYS A 214 -23.49 14.54 0.40
C LYS A 214 -24.55 13.45 0.44
N ILE A 215 -25.33 13.27 -0.63
CA ILE A 215 -26.32 12.19 -0.72
C ILE A 215 -25.60 10.83 -0.78
N GLU A 216 -24.59 10.72 -1.66
CA GLU A 216 -23.85 9.48 -1.87
C GLU A 216 -22.79 9.22 -0.78
N GLN A 217 -22.49 10.23 0.05
CA GLN A 217 -21.43 10.19 1.06
C GLN A 217 -20.05 9.86 0.45
N TYR A 218 -19.73 10.45 -0.70
CA TYR A 218 -18.44 10.30 -1.38
C TYR A 218 -17.57 11.53 -1.16
N GLY A 219 -16.45 11.32 -0.49
CA GLY A 219 -15.47 12.37 -0.22
C GLY A 219 -14.57 12.52 -1.43
N VAL A 220 -14.18 13.74 -1.71
CA VAL A 220 -13.52 14.11 -2.96
C VAL A 220 -12.50 15.21 -2.71
N ASP A 221 -11.35 15.08 -3.33
CA ASP A 221 -10.42 16.16 -3.59
C ASP A 221 -10.29 16.23 -5.11
N GLY A 222 -10.58 17.36 -5.73
CA GLY A 222 -10.67 17.37 -7.17
C GLY A 222 -10.57 18.72 -7.83
N ILE A 223 -10.45 18.64 -9.14
CA ILE A 223 -10.34 19.81 -10.01
C ILE A 223 -11.33 19.69 -11.19
N ILE A 224 -12.04 20.78 -11.46
CA ILE A 224 -12.91 20.92 -12.64
C ILE A 224 -12.33 21.99 -13.55
N TYR A 225 -12.05 21.63 -14.79
CA TYR A 225 -11.60 22.53 -15.85
C TYR A 225 -12.77 22.87 -16.76
N TYR A 226 -13.07 24.16 -16.89
CA TYR A 226 -14.14 24.67 -17.75
C TYR A 226 -13.54 25.14 -19.07
N MET A 227 -14.02 24.57 -20.17
CA MET A 227 -13.50 24.80 -21.51
C MET A 227 -14.60 25.25 -22.46
N ASP A 228 -14.22 25.95 -23.52
CA ASP A 228 -15.05 26.08 -24.71
C ASP A 228 -14.91 24.85 -25.63
N GLU A 229 -15.79 24.74 -26.63
CA GLU A 229 -15.76 23.60 -27.56
C GLU A 229 -14.46 23.50 -28.38
N GLU A 230 -13.80 24.64 -28.64
CA GLU A 230 -12.56 24.66 -29.43
C GLU A 230 -11.39 24.13 -28.60
N GLU A 231 -11.26 24.57 -27.34
CA GLU A 231 -10.30 24.04 -26.38
C GLU A 231 -10.52 22.54 -26.12
N TYR A 232 -11.78 22.11 -26.01
CA TYR A 232 -12.11 20.70 -25.82
C TYR A 232 -11.78 19.85 -27.04
N ARG A 233 -12.14 20.29 -28.25
CA ARG A 233 -11.86 19.55 -29.50
C ARG A 233 -10.37 19.48 -29.84
N ASN A 234 -9.61 20.54 -29.52
CA ASN A 234 -8.18 20.62 -29.83
C ASN A 234 -7.33 19.75 -28.89
N ARG A 235 -7.89 19.25 -27.79
CA ARG A 235 -7.19 18.40 -26.82
C ARG A 235 -7.54 16.92 -27.06
N ASN A 236 -6.54 16.05 -27.00
CA ASN A 236 -6.74 14.60 -27.09
C ASN A 236 -7.19 14.06 -25.72
N LEU A 237 -8.43 14.34 -25.34
CA LEU A 237 -8.97 14.23 -23.98
C LEU A 237 -9.15 12.80 -23.46
N LYS A 238 -8.77 11.75 -24.20
CA LYS A 238 -8.80 10.38 -23.65
C LYS A 238 -7.63 10.16 -22.70
N GLY A 239 -7.76 10.67 -21.48
CA GLY A 239 -6.82 10.46 -20.36
C GLY A 239 -5.54 11.32 -20.37
N ASN A 240 -5.02 11.71 -21.54
CA ASN A 240 -3.72 12.39 -21.65
C ASN A 240 -3.73 13.87 -21.25
N TRP A 241 -4.90 14.45 -20.99
CA TRP A 241 -5.00 15.86 -20.61
C TRP A 241 -4.55 16.13 -19.17
N MET A 242 -4.39 15.07 -18.36
CA MET A 242 -3.92 15.17 -16.99
C MET A 242 -2.41 15.42 -16.88
N ASP A 243 -1.63 15.19 -17.94
CA ASP A 243 -0.19 15.47 -17.96
C ASP A 243 0.12 16.98 -18.08
N GLU A 244 -0.89 17.79 -18.41
CA GLU A 244 -0.73 19.25 -18.50
C GLU A 244 -0.91 19.92 -17.14
N ASP A 245 -0.06 20.92 -16.86
CA ASP A 245 -0.11 21.73 -15.66
C ASP A 245 -1.52 22.34 -15.47
N PRO A 246 -2.17 22.20 -14.30
CA PRO A 246 -3.44 22.86 -13.98
C PRO A 246 -3.48 24.37 -14.29
N TYR A 247 -2.33 25.05 -14.24
CA TYR A 247 -2.21 26.48 -14.57
C TYR A 247 -2.24 26.80 -16.06
N SER A 248 -2.13 25.80 -16.93
CA SER A 248 -2.29 25.94 -18.39
C SER A 248 -3.73 26.19 -18.81
N TYR A 249 -4.69 25.95 -17.91
CA TYR A 249 -6.12 26.11 -18.17
C TYR A 249 -6.60 27.51 -17.79
N LYS A 250 -7.42 28.10 -18.67
CA LYS A 250 -7.95 29.45 -18.47
C LYS A 250 -8.93 29.53 -17.29
N LYS A 251 -9.73 28.48 -17.10
CA LYS A 251 -10.76 28.41 -16.07
C LYS A 251 -10.78 27.06 -15.38
N TYR A 252 -10.56 27.06 -14.07
CA TYR A 252 -10.65 25.86 -13.27
C TYR A 252 -11.07 26.15 -11.82
N ILE A 253 -11.57 25.11 -11.18
CA ILE A 253 -11.98 25.10 -9.78
C ILE A 253 -11.29 23.94 -9.09
N ILE A 254 -10.55 24.20 -8.03
CA ILE A 254 -10.09 23.16 -7.11
C ILE A 254 -11.05 23.13 -5.94
N PHE A 255 -11.57 21.95 -5.63
CA PHE A 255 -12.56 21.76 -4.60
C PHE A 255 -12.26 20.51 -3.78
N ALA A 256 -12.61 20.51 -2.50
CA ALA A 256 -12.65 19.30 -1.71
C ALA A 256 -13.84 19.27 -0.78
N TRP A 257 -14.31 18.06 -0.54
CA TRP A 257 -15.27 17.72 0.48
C TRP A 257 -14.84 16.43 1.15
N GLU A 258 -14.47 16.50 2.42
CA GLU A 258 -14.16 15.31 3.21
C GLU A 258 -15.41 14.84 3.95
N LYS A 259 -15.66 13.53 3.91
CA LYS A 259 -16.77 12.93 4.65
C LYS A 259 -16.66 13.29 6.12
N ASN A 260 -17.78 13.65 6.74
CA ASN A 260 -17.86 14.04 8.16
C ASN A 260 -17.16 15.35 8.53
N LYS A 261 -16.52 16.04 7.57
CA LYS A 261 -16.17 17.46 7.73
C LYS A 261 -17.25 18.29 7.06
N SER A 262 -17.80 19.25 7.79
CA SER A 262 -18.91 20.10 7.34
C SER A 262 -18.53 20.98 6.14
N ASP A 263 -17.25 21.29 6.02
CA ASP A 263 -16.76 22.38 5.19
C ASP A 263 -16.40 21.88 3.79
N PHE A 264 -17.17 22.33 2.80
CA PHE A 264 -16.78 22.29 1.40
C PHE A 264 -15.81 23.43 1.14
N SER A 265 -14.62 23.11 0.63
CA SER A 265 -13.58 24.11 0.37
C SER A 265 -13.42 24.28 -1.14
N ILE A 266 -13.53 25.52 -1.62
CA ILE A 266 -13.06 25.92 -2.96
C ILE A 266 -11.71 26.60 -2.77
N TYR A 267 -10.63 25.95 -3.21
CA TYR A 267 -9.27 26.41 -2.96
C TYR A 267 -8.82 27.46 -3.97
N THR A 268 -9.37 27.44 -5.20
CA THR A 268 -9.04 28.41 -6.24
C THR A 268 -10.19 28.49 -7.24
N LEU A 269 -10.61 29.71 -7.56
CA LEU A 269 -11.38 30.04 -8.76
C LEU A 269 -10.49 30.96 -9.60
N ARG A 270 -9.97 30.45 -10.71
CA ARG A 270 -9.23 31.29 -11.67
C ARG A 270 -10.14 31.54 -12.87
N GLU A 271 -10.52 32.79 -13.05
CA GLU A 271 -11.13 33.25 -14.30
C GLU A 271 -10.05 34.01 -15.06
N GLY A 272 -9.64 33.51 -16.23
CA GLY A 272 -8.76 34.26 -17.13
C GLY A 272 -9.33 35.65 -17.41
N LYS A 273 -8.48 36.68 -17.30
CA LYS A 273 -8.81 38.05 -17.74
C LYS A 273 -9.03 38.11 -19.24
#